data_AF-A0A956SYV8-F1
#
_entry.id   AF-A0A956SYV8-F1
#
_cell.length_a   1.000
_cell.length_b   1.000
_cell.length_c   1.000
_cell.angle_alpha   90.00
_cell.angle_beta   90.00
_cell.angle_gamma   90.00
#
_symmetry.space_group_name_H-M   'P 1'
#
loop_
_entity.id
_entity.type
_entity.pdbx_description
1 polymer ?
#
loop_
_entity_poly.entity_id
_entity_poly.type
_entity_poly.pdbx_seq_one_letter_code
_entity_poly.pdbx_strand_id
1 'polypeptide(L)'
;YGLFTDLYAQQFPITYPKFSVLSTWGDGLGFHVQRIKVVNPANTMVLHQSPELYFTLETEEQTVHVQTDVNQMVFTEPGSYTFQIMLDGRLAYEHHLHLKSY
;
A
#
# COMPACT_ATOMS: atom_id res chain seq x y z
N TYR A 1 8.10 13.93 -3.40
CA TYR A 1 7.50 13.01 -4.38
C TYR A 1 5.99 13.09 -4.22
N GLY A 2 5.28 13.51 -5.27
CA GLY A 2 3.84 13.73 -5.24
C GLY A 2 3.09 12.40 -5.20
N LEU A 3 2.50 12.07 -4.05
CA LEU A 3 1.51 11.02 -3.95
C LEU A 3 0.20 11.59 -4.50
N PHE A 4 -0.37 10.93 -5.51
CA PHE A 4 -1.76 11.17 -5.89
C PHE A 4 -2.63 10.70 -4.71
N THR A 5 -2.95 11.64 -3.82
CA THR A 5 -3.79 11.39 -2.64
C THR A 5 -5.26 11.36 -3.00
N ASP A 6 -5.64 11.85 -4.17
CA ASP A 6 -7.03 12.05 -4.56
C ASP A 6 -7.32 11.43 -5.93
N LEU A 7 -8.35 10.59 -5.96
CA LEU A 7 -8.97 10.05 -7.16
C LEU A 7 -10.41 10.52 -7.24
N TYR A 8 -10.88 10.74 -8.46
CA TYR A 8 -12.24 11.19 -8.73
C TYR A 8 -12.94 10.18 -9.64
N ALA A 9 -14.16 9.80 -9.28
CA ALA A 9 -14.99 8.88 -10.04
C ALA A 9 -16.44 9.38 -10.14
N GLN A 10 -17.06 9.24 -11.31
CA GLN A 10 -18.47 9.63 -11.51
C GLN A 10 -19.46 8.57 -11.01
N GLN A 11 -19.04 7.31 -11.00
CA GLN A 11 -19.90 6.18 -10.65
C GLN A 11 -19.09 5.07 -9.97
N PHE A 12 -19.76 4.38 -9.06
CA PHE A 12 -19.23 3.22 -8.34
C PHE A 12 -20.07 1.98 -8.69
N PRO A 13 -19.46 0.79 -8.79
CA PRO A 13 -18.05 0.50 -8.50
C PRO A 13 -17.10 0.98 -9.61
N ILE A 14 -15.90 1.41 -9.23
CA ILE A 14 -14.81 1.74 -10.15
C ILE A 14 -13.65 0.77 -9.94
N THR A 15 -13.04 0.33 -11.03
CA THR A 15 -11.88 -0.57 -10.99
C THR A 15 -10.64 0.16 -11.46
N TYR A 16 -9.58 0.14 -10.66
CA TYR A 16 -8.27 0.62 -11.06
C TYR A 16 -7.36 -0.58 -11.37
N PRO A 17 -6.66 -0.58 -12.52
CA PRO A 17 -5.91 -1.74 -12.96
C PRO A 17 -4.70 -2.03 -12.06
N LYS A 18 -4.04 -0.98 -11.55
CA LYS A 18 -2.78 -1.10 -10.83
C LYS A 18 -2.45 0.13 -9.98
N PHE A 19 -1.96 -0.10 -8.77
CA PHE A 19 -1.20 0.85 -7.96
C PHE A 19 0.18 0.27 -7.68
N SER A 20 1.23 1.06 -7.91
CA SER A 20 2.59 0.69 -7.51
C SER A 20 2.99 1.47 -6.27
N VAL A 21 3.37 0.74 -5.22
CA VAL A 21 3.92 1.31 -3.99
C VAL A 21 5.41 1.01 -3.97
N LEU A 22 6.22 2.06 -3.91
CA LEU A 22 7.67 1.96 -3.76
C LEU A 22 8.02 2.30 -2.31
N SER A 23 8.55 1.31 -1.59
CA SER A 23 9.04 1.46 -0.23
C SER A 23 10.56 1.42 -0.22
N THR A 24 11.17 2.23 0.63
CA THR A 24 12.62 2.24 0.83
C THR A 24 12.88 1.86 2.28
N TRP A 25 13.69 0.83 2.48
CA TRP A 25 14.10 0.34 3.80
C TRP A 25 15.60 0.50 3.97
N GLY A 26 16.01 0.97 5.13
CA GLY A 26 17.40 1.09 5.57
C GLY A 26 17.44 1.10 7.09
N ASP A 27 18.61 1.38 7.67
CA ASP A 27 18.82 1.44 9.13
C ASP A 27 18.37 0.16 9.86
N GLY A 28 18.53 -0.99 9.20
CA GLY A 28 18.13 -2.30 9.70
C GLY A 28 19.16 -3.38 9.31
N LEU A 29 19.03 -4.56 9.91
CA LEU A 29 19.92 -5.68 9.65
C LEU A 29 19.13 -6.99 9.63
N GLY A 30 19.50 -7.87 8.70
CA GLY A 30 18.96 -9.20 8.58
C GLY A 30 17.77 -9.29 7.63
N PHE A 31 17.00 -10.37 7.80
CA PHE A 31 15.89 -10.74 6.93
C PHE A 31 14.61 -10.02 7.35
N HIS A 32 13.91 -9.46 6.37
CA HIS A 32 12.68 -8.73 6.56
C HIS A 32 11.60 -9.14 5.56
N VAL A 33 10.35 -9.02 6.00
CA VAL A 33 9.16 -9.33 5.20
C VAL A 33 8.26 -8.11 5.09
N GLN A 34 8.08 -7.62 3.86
CA GLN A 34 7.09 -6.60 3.54
C GLN A 34 5.79 -7.22 3.02
N ARG A 35 4.66 -6.63 3.41
CA ARG A 35 3.34 -6.89 2.82
C ARG A 35 2.51 -5.62 2.81
N ILE A 36 1.71 -5.41 1.77
CA ILE A 36 0.73 -4.32 1.72
C ILE A 36 -0.68 -4.87 1.92
N LYS A 37 -1.43 -4.23 2.81
CA LYS A 37 -2.88 -4.42 2.97
C LYS A 37 -3.58 -3.14 2.54
N VAL A 38 -4.69 -3.28 1.84
CA VAL A 38 -5.57 -2.14 1.54
C VAL A 38 -6.89 -2.39 2.24
N VAL A 39 -7.34 -1.42 3.04
CA VAL A 39 -8.59 -1.49 3.80
C VAL A 39 -9.60 -0.46 3.33
N ASN A 40 -10.88 -0.78 3.51
CA ASN A 40 -11.98 0.13 3.21
C ASN A 40 -12.00 1.35 4.16
N PRO A 41 -12.80 2.39 3.86
CA PRO A 41 -12.83 3.61 4.66
C PRO A 41 -13.28 3.40 6.11
N ALA A 42 -14.11 2.40 6.37
CA ALA A 42 -14.52 2.04 7.73
C ALA A 42 -13.46 1.25 8.51
N ASN A 43 -12.33 0.89 7.87
CA ASN A 43 -11.27 0.04 8.41
C ASN A 43 -11.79 -1.31 8.95
N THR A 44 -12.84 -1.84 8.34
CA THR A 44 -13.51 -3.08 8.74
C THR A 44 -13.27 -4.23 7.77
N MET A 45 -12.83 -3.94 6.55
CA MET A 45 -12.66 -4.92 5.49
C MET A 45 -11.34 -4.70 4.76
N VAL A 46 -10.57 -5.80 4.60
CA VAL A 46 -9.39 -5.83 3.72
C VAL A 46 -9.87 -6.05 2.29
N LEU A 47 -9.62 -5.08 1.43
CA LEU A 47 -9.97 -5.10 0.00
C LEU A 47 -8.92 -5.84 -0.82
N HIS A 48 -7.67 -5.74 -0.41
CA HIS A 48 -6.56 -6.39 -1.08
C HIS A 48 -5.43 -6.68 -0.10
N GLN A 49 -4.72 -7.77 -0.35
CA GLN A 49 -3.47 -8.09 0.33
C GLN A 49 -2.44 -8.52 -0.72
N SER A 50 -1.28 -7.87 -0.74
CA SER A 50 -0.19 -8.28 -1.62
C SER A 50 0.43 -9.62 -1.17
N PRO A 51 1.16 -10.30 -2.06
CA PRO A 51 2.13 -11.31 -1.64
C PRO A 51 3.14 -10.74 -0.64
N GLU A 52 3.78 -11.63 0.12
CA GLU A 52 4.95 -11.27 0.91
C GLU A 52 6.14 -11.01 -0.02
N LEU A 53 6.87 -9.93 0.26
CA LEU A 53 8.12 -9.61 -0.39
C LEU A 53 9.23 -9.70 0.65
N TYR A 54 10.24 -10.49 0.31
CA TYR A 54 11.37 -10.78 1.19
C TYR A 54 12.59 -9.98 0.75
N PHE A 55 13.30 -9.40 1.71
CA PHE A 55 14.57 -8.75 1.45
C PHE A 55 15.51 -8.90 2.64
N THR A 56 16.79 -8.64 2.42
CA THR A 56 17.83 -8.73 3.46
C THR A 56 18.68 -7.48 3.42
N LEU A 57 18.92 -6.91 4.60
CA LEU A 57 19.88 -5.85 4.84
C LEU A 57 21.13 -6.48 5.44
N GLU A 58 22.20 -6.55 4.66
CA GLU A 58 23.49 -7.16 5.03
C GLU A 58 24.35 -6.20 5.87
N THR A 59 24.11 -4.89 5.75
CA THR A 59 24.79 -3.84 6.53
C THR A 59 23.81 -2.76 6.98
N GLU A 60 24.12 -2.07 8.08
CA GLU A 60 23.27 -1.00 8.61
C GLU A 60 23.15 0.20 7.66
N GLU A 61 24.17 0.44 6.83
CA GLU A 61 24.17 1.51 5.82
C GLU A 61 23.43 1.12 4.53
N GLN A 62 23.06 -0.16 4.39
CA GLN A 62 22.39 -0.64 3.18
C GLN A 62 20.98 -0.06 3.09
N THR A 63 20.59 0.30 1.87
CA THR A 63 19.22 0.66 1.54
C THR A 63 18.70 -0.29 0.47
N VAL A 64 17.46 -0.77 0.65
CA VAL A 64 16.74 -1.61 -0.33
C VAL A 64 15.45 -0.92 -0.73
N HIS A 65 15.16 -0.93 -2.03
CA HIS A 65 13.90 -0.47 -2.59
C HIS A 65 13.01 -1.66 -2.93
N VAL A 66 11.81 -1.68 -2.38
CA VAL A 66 10.81 -2.73 -2.58
C VAL A 66 9.62 -2.13 -3.32
N GLN A 67 9.41 -2.57 -4.57
CA GLN A 67 8.20 -2.23 -5.32
C GLN A 67 7.14 -3.32 -5.11
N THR A 68 5.96 -2.91 -4.67
CA THR A 68 4.78 -3.78 -4.55
C THR A 68 3.67 -3.26 -5.44
N ASP A 69 3.16 -4.15 -6.29
CA ASP A 69 2.03 -3.85 -7.15
C ASP A 69 0.73 -4.38 -6.53
N VAL A 70 -0.27 -3.50 -6.45
CA VAL A 70 -1.63 -3.80 -6.01
C VAL A 70 -2.53 -3.71 -7.23
N ASN A 71 -3.02 -4.85 -7.71
CA ASN A 71 -3.71 -4.94 -9.00
C ASN A 71 -5.21 -5.13 -8.82
N GLN A 72 -5.98 -4.70 -9.82
CA GLN A 72 -7.43 -4.94 -9.91
C GLN A 72 -8.22 -4.50 -8.67
N MET A 73 -7.90 -3.32 -8.13
CA MET A 73 -8.62 -2.74 -7.00
C MET A 73 -10.01 -2.30 -7.42
N VAL A 74 -11.03 -2.82 -6.75
CA VAL A 74 -12.43 -2.41 -6.92
C VAL A 74 -12.84 -1.54 -5.74
N PHE A 75 -13.23 -0.31 -6.03
CA PHE A 75 -13.76 0.62 -5.04
C PHE A 75 -15.27 0.73 -5.23
N THR A 76 -16.02 0.48 -4.17
CA THR A 76 -17.49 0.41 -4.20
C THR A 76 -18.16 1.68 -3.70
N GLU A 77 -17.42 2.55 -3.04
CA GLU A 77 -17.93 3.77 -2.42
C GLU A 77 -16.84 4.87 -2.39
N PRO A 78 -17.23 6.15 -2.36
CA PRO A 78 -16.30 7.22 -2.04
C PRO A 78 -15.81 7.10 -0.59
N GLY A 79 -14.59 7.54 -0.33
CA GLY A 79 -14.02 7.51 1.02
C GLY A 79 -12.50 7.47 1.04
N SER A 80 -11.94 7.34 2.24
CA SER A 80 -10.49 7.28 2.46
C SER A 80 -10.05 5.84 2.62
N TYR A 81 -9.48 5.26 1.57
CA TYR A 81 -8.93 3.90 1.59
C TYR A 81 -7.49 3.95 2.11
N THR A 82 -7.12 3.01 2.98
CA THR A 82 -5.81 3.03 3.63
C THR A 82 -4.94 1.91 3.10
N PHE A 83 -3.76 2.27 2.58
CA PHE A 83 -2.68 1.37 2.24
C PHE A 83 -1.79 1.22 3.47
N GLN A 84 -1.83 0.05 4.07
CA GLN A 84 -1.03 -0.34 5.23
C GLN A 84 0.20 -1.10 4.76
N ILE A 85 1.36 -0.50 4.93
CA ILE A 85 2.65 -1.13 4.65
C ILE A 85 3.10 -1.83 5.93
N MET A 86 3.05 -3.15 5.90
CA MET A 86 3.44 -4.02 6.99
C MET A 86 4.89 -4.45 6.81
N LEU A 87 5.68 -4.36 7.87
CA LEU A 87 7.04 -4.89 7.96
C LEU A 87 7.10 -5.87 9.15
N ASP A 88 7.54 -7.10 8.91
CA ASP A 88 7.69 -8.15 9.94
C ASP A 88 6.42 -8.35 10.77
N GLY A 89 5.27 -8.31 10.09
CA GLY A 89 3.94 -8.47 10.69
C GLY A 89 3.42 -7.24 11.46
N ARG A 90 4.20 -6.16 11.55
CA ARG A 90 3.81 -4.91 12.22
C ARG A 90 3.52 -3.83 11.21
N LEU A 91 2.61 -2.92 11.56
CA LEU A 91 2.33 -1.75 10.74
C LEU A 91 3.52 -0.80 10.82
N ALA A 92 4.14 -0.51 9.68
CA ALA A 92 5.27 0.41 9.59
C ALA A 92 4.83 1.79 9.08
N TYR A 93 4.00 1.81 8.03
CA TYR A 93 3.50 3.05 7.43
C TYR A 93 2.05 2.90 6.96
N GLU A 94 1.34 4.02 6.96
CA GLU A 94 0.03 4.15 6.32
C GLU A 94 0.05 5.25 5.27
N HIS A 95 -0.65 5.01 4.17
CA HIS A 95 -0.94 6.02 3.17
C HIS A 95 -2.44 6.02 2.84
N HIS A 96 -3.04 7.21 2.80
CA HIS A 96 -4.46 7.37 2.54
C HIS A 96 -4.70 7.80 1.09
N LEU A 97 -5.57 7.05 0.43
CA LEU A 97 -6.08 7.34 -0.91
C LEU A 97 -7.54 7.79 -0.78
N HIS A 98 -7.79 9.06 -1.06
CA HIS A 98 -9.11 9.65 -1.03
C HIS A 98 -9.80 9.49 -2.38
N LEU A 99 -10.95 8.81 -2.37
CA LEU A 99 -11.78 8.62 -3.55
C LEU A 99 -13.02 9.48 -3.42
N LYS A 100 -13.18 10.44 -4.33
CA LYS A 100 -14.24 11.44 -4.33
C LYS A 100 -15.20 11.23 -5.49
N SER A 101 -16.47 11.52 -5.25
CA SER A 101 -17.48 11.61 -6.32
C SER A 101 -17.56 13.06 -6.82
N TYR A 102 -17.90 13.25 -8.09
CA TYR A 102 -18.19 14.56 -8.68
C TYR A 102 -19.35 14.48 -9.68
#